data_AF-A0A5J4P9M4-F1
#
_entry.id   AF-A0A5J4P9M4-F1
#
_cell.length_a   1.000
_cell.length_b   1.000
_cell.length_c   1.000
_cell.angle_alpha   90.00
_cell.angle_beta   90.00
_cell.angle_gamma   90.00
#
_symmetry.space_group_name_H-M   'P 1'
#
loop_
_entity.id
_entity.type
_entity.pdbx_description
1 polymer ?
#
loop_
_entity_poly.entity_id
_entity_poly.type
_entity_poly.pdbx_seq_one_letter_code
_entity_poly.pdbx_strand_id
1 'polypeptide(L)'
;MEGFIHNLNTMHSRGGNQVVFSSINYGTDFSPEGRMVINELLKATVEGLGVHGEVPVFPIQIFKIKDGISYSDEDYQKATGDFETAMKDGITFKAPNFDLFLKACQTSAKALFPNFMFLDAPYNVNEKWNINDPERYRYEVAMMGCRTRVFENINGEKTSLGRGNLSFTTMNMPRLAIEARIKAESLTDDPHYKEA
;
A
#
# COMPACT_ATOMS: atom_id res chain seq x y z
N MET A 1 7.06 19.17 -2.33
CA MET A 1 7.15 17.70 -2.51
C MET A 1 7.73 17.31 -3.87
N GLU A 2 7.63 18.15 -4.90
CA GLU A 2 8.22 17.92 -6.24
C GLU A 2 9.68 17.46 -6.21
N GLY A 3 10.56 18.19 -5.53
CA GLY A 3 11.99 17.83 -5.46
C GLY A 3 12.22 16.41 -4.91
N PHE A 4 11.38 15.95 -3.99
CA PHE A 4 11.45 14.58 -3.48
C PHE A 4 11.09 13.54 -4.55
N ILE A 5 10.00 13.75 -5.29
CA ILE A 5 9.59 12.86 -6.39
C ILE A 5 10.63 12.89 -7.52
N HIS A 6 11.06 14.08 -7.94
CA HIS A 6 12.08 14.23 -8.99
C HIS A 6 13.38 13.53 -8.62
N ASN A 7 13.88 13.74 -7.41
CA ASN A 7 15.12 13.11 -6.95
C ASN A 7 15.00 11.58 -6.97
N LEU A 8 13.86 11.01 -6.55
CA LEU A 8 13.67 9.55 -6.56
C LEU A 8 13.55 8.94 -7.97
N ASN A 9 13.33 9.76 -9.00
CA ASN A 9 13.33 9.32 -10.41
C ASN A 9 14.60 9.72 -11.18
N THR A 10 15.58 10.35 -10.53
CA THR A 10 16.83 10.82 -11.17
C THR A 10 18.09 10.40 -10.43
N MET A 11 18.00 10.13 -9.12
CA MET A 11 19.10 9.60 -8.34
C MET A 11 19.30 8.12 -8.64
N HIS A 12 20.52 7.78 -9.06
CA HIS A 12 20.92 6.40 -9.30
C HIS A 12 21.44 5.73 -8.02
N SER A 13 21.01 4.49 -7.77
CA SER A 13 21.69 3.63 -6.80
C SER A 13 23.03 3.16 -7.39
N ARG A 14 24.09 3.04 -6.56
CA ARG A 14 25.40 2.58 -7.04
C ARG A 14 25.31 1.20 -7.68
N GLY A 15 25.98 1.05 -8.83
CA GLY A 15 26.13 -0.20 -9.57
C GLY A 15 24.94 -0.52 -10.46
N GLY A 16 24.74 0.22 -11.57
CA GLY A 16 23.84 -0.25 -12.64
C GLY A 16 22.96 0.78 -13.36
N ASN A 17 23.15 2.10 -13.16
CA ASN A 17 22.33 3.15 -13.81
C ASN A 17 20.81 3.03 -13.58
N GLN A 18 20.37 2.33 -12.53
CA GLN A 18 18.96 2.26 -12.15
C GLN A 18 18.64 3.26 -11.05
N VAL A 19 17.44 3.84 -11.12
CA VAL A 19 16.88 4.70 -10.07
C VAL A 19 16.56 3.88 -8.82
N VAL A 20 16.55 4.52 -7.65
CA VAL A 20 16.33 3.85 -6.37
C VAL A 20 14.91 3.28 -6.28
N PHE A 21 14.80 1.97 -6.13
CA PHE A 21 13.53 1.31 -5.84
C PHE A 21 13.04 1.71 -4.44
N SER A 22 12.06 2.60 -4.38
CA SER A 22 11.59 3.23 -3.13
C SER A 22 10.08 3.16 -3.01
N SER A 23 9.61 3.08 -1.77
CA SER A 23 8.19 3.07 -1.43
C SER A 23 7.93 3.93 -0.20
N ILE A 24 6.82 4.64 -0.17
CA ILE A 24 6.37 5.45 0.98
C ILE A 24 4.96 5.01 1.42
N ASN A 25 4.74 4.99 2.73
CA ASN A 25 3.46 4.63 3.34
C ASN A 25 2.93 5.86 4.10
N TYR A 26 1.70 6.29 3.82
CA TYR A 26 1.09 7.51 4.42
C TYR A 26 -0.43 7.38 4.51
N GLY A 27 -1.15 8.40 5.00
CA GLY A 27 -2.63 8.47 4.98
C GLY A 27 -3.30 8.56 6.36
N THR A 28 -2.61 8.16 7.44
CA THR A 28 -3.17 8.10 8.81
C THR A 28 -2.79 9.28 9.71
N ASP A 29 -1.90 10.16 9.24
CA ASP A 29 -1.59 11.41 9.92
C ASP A 29 -2.61 12.48 9.53
N PHE A 30 -3.37 12.94 10.52
CA PHE A 30 -4.41 13.96 10.37
C PHE A 30 -4.03 15.29 11.05
N SER A 31 -2.77 15.45 11.47
CA SER A 31 -2.25 16.77 11.85
C SER A 31 -2.29 17.73 10.65
N PRO A 32 -2.38 19.06 10.87
CA PRO A 32 -2.31 20.04 9.79
C PRO A 32 -1.08 19.86 8.89
N GLU A 33 0.08 19.57 9.49
CA GLU A 33 1.35 19.35 8.80
C GLU A 33 1.34 18.04 8.01
N GLY A 34 0.85 16.95 8.62
CA GLY A 34 0.72 15.64 7.96
C GLY A 34 -0.21 15.71 6.75
N ARG A 35 -1.37 16.36 6.90
CA ARG A 35 -2.32 16.60 5.80
C ARG A 35 -1.72 17.45 4.69
N MET A 36 -0.96 18.50 5.04
CA MET A 36 -0.25 19.32 4.06
C MET A 36 0.75 18.47 3.26
N VAL A 37 1.56 17.64 3.91
CA VAL A 37 2.53 16.75 3.23
C VAL A 37 1.82 15.79 2.28
N ILE A 38 0.74 15.14 2.72
CA ILE A 38 -0.04 14.21 1.88
C ILE A 38 -0.63 14.95 0.66
N ASN A 39 -1.22 16.12 0.89
CA ASN A 39 -1.82 16.94 -0.16
C ASN A 39 -0.80 17.35 -1.22
N GLU A 40 0.37 17.85 -0.81
CA GLU A 40 1.43 18.27 -1.73
C GLU A 40 2.10 17.09 -2.43
N LEU A 41 2.18 15.92 -1.79
CA LEU A 41 2.64 14.69 -2.42
C LEU A 41 1.68 14.26 -3.54
N LEU A 42 0.37 14.21 -3.27
CA LEU A 42 -0.64 13.83 -4.26
C LEU A 42 -0.69 14.82 -5.43
N LYS A 43 -0.58 16.13 -5.15
CA LYS A 43 -0.49 17.17 -6.19
C LYS A 43 0.74 16.99 -7.08
N ALA A 44 1.92 16.87 -6.49
CA ALA A 44 3.17 16.70 -7.26
C ALA A 44 3.16 15.41 -8.09
N THR A 45 2.48 14.36 -7.61
CA THR A 45 2.29 13.11 -8.36
C THR A 45 1.40 13.30 -9.59
N VAL A 46 0.33 14.08 -9.43
CA VAL A 46 -0.62 14.42 -10.51
C VAL A 46 0.00 15.36 -11.54
N GLU A 47 0.86 16.28 -11.10
CA GLU A 47 1.62 17.18 -11.98
C GLU A 47 2.62 16.42 -12.83
N GLY A 48 3.26 15.41 -12.25
CA GLY A 48 4.18 14.52 -12.94
C GLY A 48 5.60 15.09 -13.05
N LEU A 49 6.42 14.45 -13.87
CA LEU A 49 7.85 14.74 -14.01
C LEU A 49 8.14 15.55 -15.27
N GLY A 50 8.95 16.59 -15.10
CA GLY A 50 9.51 17.37 -16.20
C GLY A 50 8.46 18.18 -16.98
N VAL A 51 8.85 18.69 -18.15
CA VAL A 51 8.02 19.60 -18.94
C VAL A 51 6.73 18.94 -19.45
N HIS A 52 6.74 17.61 -19.59
CA HIS A 52 5.61 16.84 -20.14
C HIS A 52 4.71 16.23 -19.05
N GLY A 53 5.03 16.38 -17.77
CA GLY A 53 4.24 15.82 -16.68
C GLY A 53 4.17 14.29 -16.71
N GLU A 54 5.30 13.63 -16.97
CA GLU A 54 5.36 12.16 -17.05
C GLU A 54 4.98 11.52 -15.71
N VAL A 55 4.26 10.41 -15.75
CA VAL A 55 3.83 9.72 -14.52
C VAL A 55 5.07 9.18 -13.78
N PRO A 56 5.32 9.61 -12.53
CA PRO A 56 6.48 9.15 -11.77
C PRO A 56 6.35 7.66 -11.44
N VAL A 57 7.43 6.91 -11.65
CA VAL A 57 7.50 5.50 -11.27
C VAL A 57 7.83 5.36 -9.78
N PHE A 58 8.65 6.27 -9.25
CA PHE A 58 9.06 6.30 -7.84
C PHE A 58 8.69 7.61 -7.12
N PRO A 59 8.56 7.57 -5.78
CA PRO A 59 8.41 6.36 -4.98
C PRO A 59 7.08 5.67 -5.27
N ILE A 60 7.02 4.35 -5.09
CA ILE A 60 5.75 3.64 -4.98
C ILE A 60 5.00 4.22 -3.79
N GLN A 61 3.78 4.66 -4.01
CA GLN A 61 2.99 5.32 -2.97
C GLN A 61 1.94 4.35 -2.44
N ILE A 62 1.88 4.19 -1.11
CA ILE A 62 0.89 3.37 -0.44
C ILE A 62 0.08 4.26 0.52
N PHE A 63 -1.18 4.49 0.18
CA PHE A 63 -2.16 5.17 1.01
C PHE A 63 -2.82 4.16 1.96
N LYS A 64 -2.63 4.35 3.26
CA LYS A 64 -3.23 3.55 4.32
C LYS A 64 -4.65 4.04 4.59
N ILE A 65 -5.61 3.15 4.40
CA ILE A 65 -7.02 3.37 4.69
C ILE A 65 -7.30 2.85 6.11
N LYS A 66 -7.91 3.70 6.93
CA LYS A 66 -8.31 3.40 8.30
C LYS A 66 -9.67 3.99 8.59
N ASP A 67 -10.60 3.17 9.06
CA ASP A 67 -11.91 3.61 9.52
C ASP A 67 -11.77 4.64 10.65
N GLY A 68 -12.57 5.70 10.57
CA GLY A 68 -12.52 6.85 11.48
C GLY A 68 -11.38 7.84 11.22
N ILE A 69 -10.46 7.56 10.29
CA ILE A 69 -9.40 8.51 9.87
C ILE A 69 -9.57 8.92 8.42
N SER A 70 -9.44 7.99 7.48
CA SER A 70 -9.51 8.26 6.04
C SER A 70 -10.75 7.66 5.38
N TYR A 71 -11.57 6.93 6.14
CA TYR A 71 -12.79 6.32 5.67
C TYR A 71 -13.87 6.34 6.76
N SER A 72 -15.14 6.42 6.35
CA SER A 72 -16.30 6.01 7.13
C SER A 72 -17.46 5.74 6.16
N ASP A 73 -18.37 4.82 6.52
CA ASP A 73 -19.56 4.55 5.70
C ASP A 73 -20.43 5.81 5.50
N GLU A 74 -20.54 6.62 6.54
CA GLU A 74 -21.30 7.88 6.53
C GLU A 74 -20.74 8.87 5.50
N ASP A 75 -19.42 9.05 5.48
CA ASP A 75 -18.75 9.95 4.54
C ASP A 75 -18.77 9.40 3.11
N TYR A 76 -18.69 8.07 2.96
CA TYR A 76 -18.87 7.42 1.66
C TYR A 76 -20.27 7.68 1.08
N GLN A 77 -21.33 7.55 1.88
CA GLN A 77 -22.68 7.86 1.42
C GLN A 77 -22.86 9.35 1.09
N LYS A 78 -22.27 10.26 1.88
CA LYS A 78 -22.28 11.70 1.58
C LYS A 78 -21.57 12.02 0.26
N ALA A 79 -20.36 11.47 0.07
CA ALA A 79 -19.56 11.73 -1.11
C ALA A 79 -20.18 11.12 -2.37
N THR A 80 -20.87 9.99 -2.28
CA THR A 80 -21.57 9.39 -3.42
C THR A 80 -22.88 10.08 -3.74
N GLY A 81 -23.57 10.67 -2.75
CA GLY A 81 -24.78 11.45 -2.94
C GLY A 81 -24.56 12.78 -3.69
N ASP A 82 -23.41 13.43 -3.50
CA ASP A 82 -23.01 14.63 -4.24
C ASP A 82 -21.50 14.61 -4.55
N PHE A 83 -21.13 13.80 -5.55
CA PHE A 83 -19.74 13.56 -5.90
C PHE A 83 -19.02 14.80 -6.45
N GLU A 84 -19.72 15.67 -7.17
CA GLU A 84 -19.10 16.87 -7.74
C GLU A 84 -18.68 17.86 -6.63
N THR A 85 -19.54 18.05 -5.63
CA THR A 85 -19.22 18.91 -4.48
C THR A 85 -18.16 18.25 -3.59
N ALA A 86 -18.23 16.93 -3.40
CA ALA A 86 -17.24 16.15 -2.66
C ALA A 86 -15.82 16.32 -3.23
N MET A 87 -15.68 16.30 -4.57
CA MET A 87 -14.41 16.44 -5.26
C MET A 87 -13.85 17.87 -5.29
N LYS A 88 -14.66 18.88 -4.95
CA LYS A 88 -14.28 20.30 -4.93
C LYS A 88 -14.09 20.83 -3.49
N ASP A 89 -13.85 19.94 -2.54
CA ASP A 89 -13.70 20.26 -1.12
C ASP A 89 -14.92 21.01 -0.52
N GLY A 90 -16.10 20.84 -1.12
CA GLY A 90 -17.33 21.53 -0.72
C GLY A 90 -18.13 20.81 0.37
N ILE A 91 -17.70 19.61 0.77
CA ILE A 91 -18.33 18.79 1.82
C ILE A 91 -17.38 18.68 3.00
N THR A 92 -17.90 18.92 4.21
CA THR A 92 -17.19 18.58 5.44
C THR A 92 -17.47 17.13 5.82
N PHE A 93 -16.41 16.33 5.87
CA PHE A 93 -16.47 14.92 6.26
C PHE A 93 -16.22 14.74 7.76
N LYS A 94 -16.71 13.63 8.31
CA LYS A 94 -16.50 13.23 9.70
C LYS A 94 -15.09 12.67 9.91
N ALA A 95 -14.66 11.77 9.03
CA ALA A 95 -13.32 11.23 9.04
C ALA A 95 -12.34 12.32 8.57
N PRO A 96 -11.32 12.67 9.37
CA PRO A 96 -10.51 13.87 9.16
C PRO A 96 -9.77 13.89 7.82
N ASN A 97 -9.42 12.71 7.27
CA ASN A 97 -8.67 12.54 6.03
C ASN A 97 -9.50 11.96 4.88
N PHE A 98 -10.84 12.00 4.95
CA PHE A 98 -11.71 11.48 3.89
C PHE A 98 -11.54 12.25 2.57
N ASP A 99 -11.37 13.57 2.65
CA ASP A 99 -11.04 14.45 1.53
C ASP A 99 -9.73 14.02 0.82
N LEU A 100 -8.70 13.70 1.61
CA LEU A 100 -7.43 13.19 1.10
C LEU A 100 -7.55 11.79 0.50
N PHE A 101 -8.49 10.97 0.99
CA PHE A 101 -8.81 9.68 0.37
C PHE A 101 -9.45 9.86 -1.01
N LEU A 102 -10.43 10.75 -1.16
CA LEU A 102 -11.02 11.09 -2.46
C LEU A 102 -9.95 11.59 -3.44
N LYS A 103 -9.08 12.48 -2.96
CA LYS A 103 -7.94 12.97 -3.74
C LYS A 103 -6.96 11.87 -4.12
N ALA A 104 -6.67 10.94 -3.21
CA ALA A 104 -5.84 9.78 -3.50
C ALA A 104 -6.46 8.88 -4.60
N CYS A 105 -7.78 8.68 -4.58
CA CYS A 105 -8.48 7.98 -5.66
C CYS A 105 -8.34 8.71 -7.01
N GLN A 106 -8.51 10.04 -7.01
CA GLN A 106 -8.31 10.86 -8.22
C GLN A 106 -6.86 10.75 -8.74
N THR A 107 -5.88 10.85 -7.84
CA THR A 107 -4.46 10.71 -8.19
C THR A 107 -4.17 9.33 -8.78
N SER A 108 -4.69 8.25 -8.17
CA SER A 108 -4.52 6.89 -8.70
C SER A 108 -5.16 6.71 -10.08
N ALA A 109 -6.33 7.29 -10.32
CA ALA A 109 -6.99 7.25 -11.63
C ALA A 109 -6.18 7.94 -12.74
N LYS A 110 -5.36 8.94 -12.41
CA LYS A 110 -4.51 9.68 -13.37
C LYS A 110 -3.10 9.10 -13.50
N ALA A 111 -2.49 8.74 -12.37
CA ALA A 111 -1.05 8.51 -12.24
C ALA A 111 -0.71 7.12 -11.67
N LEU A 112 -1.67 6.18 -11.67
CA LEU A 112 -1.58 4.80 -11.16
C LEU A 112 -1.43 4.71 -9.63
N PHE A 113 -0.64 5.59 -9.03
CA PHE A 113 -0.41 5.70 -7.59
C PHE A 113 -1.32 6.76 -6.93
N PRO A 114 -1.64 6.62 -5.63
CA PRO A 114 -1.19 5.58 -4.72
C PRO A 114 -1.94 4.24 -4.84
N ASN A 115 -1.26 3.17 -4.42
CA ASN A 115 -1.89 1.91 -4.04
C ASN A 115 -2.55 2.04 -2.66
N PHE A 116 -3.50 1.17 -2.32
CA PHE A 116 -4.23 1.24 -1.06
C PHE A 116 -3.94 0.07 -0.13
N MET A 117 -3.77 0.35 1.16
CA MET A 117 -3.61 -0.65 2.22
C MET A 117 -4.69 -0.47 3.28
N PHE A 118 -5.52 -1.49 3.48
CA PHE A 118 -6.58 -1.47 4.47
C PHE A 118 -6.06 -1.92 5.84
N LEU A 119 -6.01 -1.00 6.80
CA LEU A 119 -5.52 -1.29 8.15
C LEU A 119 -6.54 -2.05 9.00
N ASP A 120 -7.83 -1.98 8.65
CA ASP A 120 -8.92 -2.67 9.35
C ASP A 120 -9.09 -4.15 8.95
N ALA A 121 -8.34 -4.64 7.97
CA ALA A 121 -8.33 -6.07 7.66
C ALA A 121 -7.92 -6.85 8.92
N PRO A 122 -8.57 -7.98 9.28
CA PRO A 122 -8.37 -8.64 10.57
C PRO A 122 -6.91 -8.97 10.91
N TYR A 123 -6.12 -9.32 9.89
CA TYR A 123 -4.70 -9.63 10.05
C TYR A 123 -3.80 -8.39 10.14
N ASN A 124 -4.28 -7.19 9.84
CA ASN A 124 -3.52 -5.93 9.96
C ASN A 124 -3.78 -5.21 11.29
N VAL A 125 -4.80 -5.61 12.04
CA VAL A 125 -5.15 -4.99 13.32
C VAL A 125 -4.07 -5.27 14.37
N ASN A 126 -3.84 -4.26 15.21
CA ASN A 126 -2.97 -4.31 16.36
C ASN A 126 -3.74 -3.79 17.58
N GLU A 127 -3.73 -4.55 18.68
CA GLU A 127 -4.49 -4.27 19.89
C GLU A 127 -4.03 -2.99 20.61
N LYS A 128 -2.78 -2.56 20.36
CA LYS A 128 -2.20 -1.34 20.93
C LYS A 128 -2.50 -0.09 20.10
N TRP A 129 -3.05 -0.25 18.89
CA TRP A 129 -3.36 0.90 18.06
C TRP A 129 -4.47 1.74 18.69
N ASN A 130 -4.22 3.04 18.84
CA ASN A 130 -5.17 4.00 19.39
C ASN A 130 -5.09 5.30 18.59
N ILE A 131 -6.24 5.85 18.20
CA ILE A 131 -6.32 7.11 17.45
C ILE A 131 -5.67 8.30 18.19
N ASN A 132 -5.74 8.30 19.53
CA ASN A 132 -5.20 9.36 20.37
C ASN A 132 -3.70 9.20 20.67
N ASP A 133 -3.08 8.10 20.25
CA ASP A 133 -1.64 7.89 20.40
C ASP A 133 -0.89 8.62 19.25
N PRO A 134 0.00 9.59 19.56
CA PRO A 134 0.83 10.23 18.55
C PRO A 134 1.79 9.24 17.86
N GLU A 135 2.12 8.13 18.50
CA GLU A 135 2.98 7.08 17.97
C GLU A 135 2.22 5.89 17.37
N ARG A 136 0.90 6.02 17.16
CA ARG A 136 0.05 4.94 16.60
C ARG A 136 0.57 4.32 15.30
N TYR A 137 1.32 5.08 14.51
CA TYR A 137 1.97 4.61 13.28
C TYR A 137 2.92 3.42 13.51
N ARG A 138 3.45 3.24 14.73
CA ARG A 138 4.26 2.09 15.13
C ARG A 138 3.46 0.78 15.09
N TYR A 139 2.16 0.86 15.32
CA TYR A 139 1.23 -0.26 15.37
C TYR A 139 0.45 -0.42 14.06
N GLU A 140 0.84 0.29 13.00
CA GLU A 140 0.23 0.18 11.67
C GLU A 140 1.12 -0.67 10.75
N VAL A 141 0.48 -1.43 9.88
CA VAL A 141 1.17 -2.16 8.82
C VAL A 141 1.75 -1.16 7.81
N ALA A 142 2.95 -1.42 7.34
CA ALA A 142 3.56 -0.77 6.19
C ALA A 142 4.07 -1.82 5.21
N MET A 143 3.96 -1.55 3.91
CA MET A 143 4.62 -2.38 2.90
C MET A 143 6.07 -1.97 2.74
N MET A 144 6.94 -2.98 2.65
CA MET A 144 8.32 -2.84 2.22
C MET A 144 8.44 -3.16 0.73
N GLY A 145 9.03 -2.24 -0.03
CA GLY A 145 9.14 -2.36 -1.48
C GLY A 145 7.76 -2.40 -2.14
N CYS A 146 7.52 -3.38 -3.01
CA CYS A 146 6.24 -3.48 -3.72
C CYS A 146 5.06 -3.83 -2.80
N ARG A 147 5.23 -4.86 -1.96
CA ARG A 147 4.11 -5.52 -1.26
C ARG A 147 4.51 -6.39 -0.07
N THR A 148 5.77 -6.34 0.36
CA THR A 148 6.24 -7.24 1.42
C THR A 148 5.71 -6.76 2.76
N ARG A 149 4.79 -7.52 3.36
CA ARG A 149 4.25 -7.25 4.69
C ARG A 149 5.19 -7.82 5.75
N VAL A 150 5.83 -6.94 6.52
CA VAL A 150 6.68 -7.34 7.66
C VAL A 150 6.10 -6.70 8.92
N PHE A 151 5.31 -7.47 9.69
CA PHE A 151 4.52 -6.92 10.79
C PHE A 151 4.41 -7.83 12.02
N GLU A 152 4.09 -9.11 11.83
CA GLU A 152 3.97 -10.07 12.94
C GLU A 152 5.32 -10.33 13.61
N ASN A 153 5.34 -10.45 14.94
CA ASN A 153 6.56 -10.71 15.70
C ASN A 153 6.26 -11.67 16.86
N ILE A 154 7.00 -12.79 16.91
CA ILE A 154 6.87 -13.80 17.96
C ILE A 154 7.70 -13.41 19.19
N ASN A 155 8.85 -12.75 18.98
CA ASN A 155 9.86 -12.49 20.01
C ASN A 155 10.06 -10.99 20.28
N GLY A 156 9.02 -10.17 20.10
CA GLY A 156 9.10 -8.73 20.33
C GLY A 156 7.84 -8.01 19.89
N GLU A 157 7.95 -6.68 19.76
CA GLU A 157 6.82 -5.84 19.41
C GLU A 157 6.30 -6.13 17.99
N LYS A 158 4.96 -6.18 17.87
CA LYS A 158 4.26 -6.31 16.59
C LYS A 158 4.28 -4.94 15.89
N THR A 159 5.29 -4.74 15.04
CA THR A 159 5.50 -3.48 14.31
C THR A 159 6.17 -3.73 12.95
N SER A 160 6.01 -2.76 12.04
CA SER A 160 6.74 -2.72 10.76
C SER A 160 8.11 -2.03 10.89
N LEU A 161 8.32 -1.24 11.94
CA LEU A 161 9.48 -0.35 12.05
C LEU A 161 10.77 -1.13 12.34
N GLY A 162 11.84 -0.77 11.63
CA GLY A 162 13.17 -1.37 11.83
C GLY A 162 13.26 -2.84 11.41
N ARG A 163 12.26 -3.37 10.70
CA ARG A 163 12.22 -4.77 10.28
C ARG A 163 12.41 -4.91 8.78
N GLY A 164 13.07 -6.01 8.41
CA GLY A 164 13.50 -6.31 7.04
C GLY A 164 13.01 -7.69 6.57
N ASN A 165 13.02 -7.89 5.26
CA ASN A 165 13.00 -9.22 4.66
C ASN A 165 14.44 -9.58 4.25
N LEU A 166 14.92 -10.78 4.63
CA LEU A 166 16.29 -11.21 4.35
C LEU A 166 16.44 -11.81 2.95
N SER A 167 15.47 -12.63 2.54
CA SER A 167 15.48 -13.33 1.26
C SER A 167 14.06 -13.78 0.93
N PHE A 168 13.78 -13.89 -0.37
CA PHE A 168 12.58 -14.49 -0.89
C PHE A 168 12.92 -15.78 -1.62
N THR A 169 12.10 -16.81 -1.44
CA THR A 169 12.16 -18.04 -2.23
C THR A 169 10.79 -18.29 -2.83
N THR A 170 10.74 -18.46 -4.15
CA THR A 170 9.50 -18.67 -4.88
C THR A 170 9.35 -20.15 -5.21
N MET A 171 8.23 -20.76 -4.82
CA MET A 171 7.90 -22.14 -5.16
C MET A 171 7.18 -22.20 -6.51
N ASN A 172 7.63 -23.07 -7.40
CA ASN A 172 7.00 -23.29 -8.70
C ASN A 172 5.79 -24.24 -8.57
N MET A 173 4.65 -23.69 -8.15
CA MET A 173 3.40 -24.45 -7.98
C MET A 173 2.95 -25.18 -9.27
N PRO A 174 3.02 -24.57 -10.48
CA PRO A 174 2.73 -25.29 -11.72
C PRO A 174 3.56 -26.56 -11.90
N ARG A 175 4.88 -26.49 -11.62
CA ARG A 175 5.76 -27.66 -11.71
C ARG A 175 5.35 -28.75 -10.72
N LEU A 176 5.05 -28.39 -9.48
CA LEU A 176 4.61 -29.34 -8.45
C LEU A 176 3.31 -30.05 -8.83
N ALA A 177 2.35 -29.31 -9.42
CA ALA A 177 1.09 -29.90 -9.88
C ALA A 177 1.32 -30.94 -11.00
N ILE A 178 2.21 -30.63 -11.96
CA ILE A 178 2.55 -31.55 -13.05
C ILE A 178 3.21 -32.82 -12.50
N GLU A 179 4.18 -32.68 -11.59
CA GLU A 179 4.85 -33.83 -10.95
C GLU A 179 3.89 -34.68 -10.13
N ALA A 180 2.97 -34.05 -9.38
CA ALA A 180 1.95 -34.74 -8.60
C ALA A 180 0.99 -35.54 -9.48
N ARG A 181 0.54 -34.97 -10.61
CA ARG A 181 -0.31 -35.67 -11.60
C ARG A 181 0.41 -36.89 -12.18
N ILE A 182 1.65 -36.72 -12.66
CA ILE A 182 2.45 -37.82 -13.23
C ILE A 182 2.63 -38.93 -12.21
N LYS A 183 2.93 -38.58 -10.95
CA LYS A 183 3.05 -39.56 -9.86
C LYS A 183 1.74 -40.29 -9.61
N ALA A 184 0.61 -39.59 -9.55
CA ALA A 184 -0.70 -40.20 -9.35
C ALA A 184 -1.07 -41.17 -10.48
N GLU A 185 -0.85 -40.79 -11.74
CA GLU A 185 -1.07 -41.64 -12.92
C GLU A 185 -0.18 -42.90 -12.87
N SER A 186 1.10 -42.75 -12.49
CA SER A 186 2.01 -43.89 -12.37
C SER A 186 1.62 -44.89 -11.27
N LEU A 187 0.95 -44.43 -10.21
CA LEU A 187 0.45 -45.30 -9.14
C LEU A 187 -0.82 -46.05 -9.57
N THR A 188 -1.65 -45.47 -10.45
CA THR A 188 -2.84 -46.16 -10.98
C THR A 188 -2.51 -47.22 -12.03
N ASP A 189 -1.35 -47.10 -12.68
CA ASP A 189 -0.85 -48.10 -13.64
C ASP A 189 -0.02 -49.22 -12.96
N ASP A 190 0.24 -49.12 -11.66
CA ASP A 190 0.91 -50.16 -10.87
C ASP A 190 -0.04 -51.34 -10.62
N PRO A 191 0.28 -52.56 -11.08
CA PRO A 191 -0.56 -53.73 -10.87
C PRO A 191 -0.79 -54.08 -9.39
N HIS A 192 0.09 -53.66 -8.47
CA HIS A 192 -0.13 -53.85 -7.03
C HIS A 192 -1.28 -53.01 -6.45
N TYR A 193 -1.69 -51.93 -7.11
CA TYR A 193 -2.82 -51.09 -6.70
C TYR A 193 -4.15 -51.46 -7.39
N LYS A 194 -4.13 -52.35 -8.38
CA LYS A 194 -5.35 -52.83 -9.07
C LYS A 194 -6.07 -53.97 -8.34
N GLU A 195 -5.44 -54.57 -7.34
CA GLU A 195 -5.97 -55.69 -6.55
C GLU A 195 -6.37 -55.32 -5.10
N ALA A 196 -6.33 -54.03 -4.73
CA ALA A 196 -6.79 -53.50 -3.44
C ALA A 196 -8.08 -52.69 -3.59
#